data_AF-A0A955RKH1-F1
#
_entry.id   AF-A0A955RKH1-F1
#
_cell.length_a   1.000
_cell.length_b   1.000
_cell.length_c   1.000
_cell.angle_alpha   90.00
_cell.angle_beta   90.00
_cell.angle_gamma   90.00
#
_symmetry.space_group_name_H-M   'P 1'
#
loop_
_entity.id
_entity.type
_entity.pdbx_description
1 polymer ?
#
loop_
_entity_poly.entity_id
_entity_poly.type
_entity_poly.pdbx_seq_one_letter_code
_entity_poly.pdbx_strand_id
1 'polypeptide(L)'
;MWKKFFVYNILFFIGVFILSFHTVHAQYVTLTEEEISVEGLPTGELTEFATPDSLIVVPIVPPKVVDTVDPYELYRGMYYYQVSRYGMPAIGFHYVITEDGQLIENTFSHADRPIQVENDIGEHPILVGYMTTSGSLGFKSSSKSKVANILIDVINKNAIPLEQVFVRSLSYQETSDRQLQLQSNDIFIGWENDLANIIESVAGQYSPVERIYSVTVKEVIVPNTEQEIGSEFDVSLTIENTGDFPVYSNSDGELIFSYAGNNNASGYFINERWDTPTQVKIMQEGDILLPGEEKEFVLPFLVPFSFGQVSEPFTITNVVGNDFLPQPLEIGVSVQRPEGEFIEITDTETGYLNVRSAPSIGGDEVTRVSPGDRFEVLGRENGWVNIQLSESETGWVLGKYTRNL
;
A
#
# COMPACT_ATOMS: atom_id res chain seq x y z
N MET A 1 54.45 50.94 16.93
CA MET A 1 54.61 49.57 17.45
C MET A 1 53.23 48.90 17.51
N TRP A 2 52.64 48.56 16.35
CA TRP A 2 51.37 47.83 16.26
C TRP A 2 51.57 46.74 15.20
N LYS A 3 51.68 45.48 15.64
CA LYS A 3 51.83 44.32 14.77
C LYS A 3 50.45 43.78 14.42
N LYS A 4 50.20 43.62 13.12
CA LYS A 4 49.04 42.94 12.54
C LYS A 4 49.07 41.45 12.93
N PHE A 5 47.97 40.94 13.48
CA PHE A 5 47.73 39.51 13.60
C PHE A 5 47.19 38.98 12.28
N PHE A 6 47.90 38.02 11.69
CA PHE A 6 47.45 37.22 10.55
C PHE A 6 46.94 35.91 11.13
N VAL A 7 45.64 35.62 10.99
CA VAL A 7 45.06 34.33 11.36
C VAL A 7 45.09 33.46 10.11
N TYR A 8 45.86 32.38 10.15
CA TYR A 8 45.84 31.32 9.13
C TYR A 8 44.61 30.43 9.40
N ASN A 9 43.67 30.39 8.46
CA ASN A 9 42.64 29.34 8.44
C ASN A 9 43.29 28.08 7.88
N ILE A 10 43.48 27.07 8.74
CA ILE A 10 43.79 25.71 8.33
C ILE A 10 42.46 25.03 8.04
N LEU A 11 42.15 24.86 6.75
CA LEU A 11 41.06 24.01 6.27
C LEU A 11 41.47 22.55 6.50
N PHE A 12 40.83 21.91 7.48
CA PHE A 12 40.92 20.47 7.69
C PHE A 12 39.96 19.82 6.68
N PHE A 13 40.49 19.27 5.59
CA PHE A 13 39.74 18.38 4.71
C PHE A 13 39.49 17.09 5.51
N ILE A 14 38.29 16.94 6.07
CA ILE A 14 37.81 15.64 6.54
C ILE A 14 37.45 14.87 5.27
N GLY A 15 38.40 14.06 4.80
CA GLY A 15 38.09 13.03 3.81
C GLY A 15 37.14 12.04 4.48
N VAL A 16 35.86 12.09 4.11
CA VAL A 16 34.92 11.01 4.39
C VAL A 16 35.41 9.82 3.58
N PHE A 17 36.09 8.90 4.24
CA PHE A 17 36.35 7.57 3.69
C PHE A 17 35.00 6.85 3.72
N ILE A 18 34.30 6.85 2.59
CA ILE A 18 33.13 5.98 2.41
C ILE A 18 33.70 4.56 2.37
N LEU A 19 33.57 3.84 3.47
CA LEU A 19 33.81 2.40 3.51
C LEU A 19 32.66 1.75 2.75
N SER A 20 32.92 1.27 1.54
CA SER A 20 32.00 0.42 0.80
C SER A 20 31.80 -0.89 1.58
N PHE A 21 30.57 -1.17 2.02
CA PHE A 21 30.23 -2.35 2.80
C PHE A 21 29.52 -3.38 1.92
N HIS A 22 30.27 -4.36 1.39
CA HIS A 22 29.67 -5.49 0.69
C HIS A 22 28.98 -6.41 1.70
N THR A 23 27.77 -6.88 1.38
CA THR A 23 27.16 -7.96 2.16
C THR A 23 27.65 -9.31 1.61
N VAL A 24 28.38 -10.04 2.46
CA VAL A 24 28.86 -11.38 2.15
C VAL A 24 27.89 -12.38 2.78
N HIS A 25 27.12 -13.06 1.93
CA HIS A 25 26.38 -14.25 2.33
C HIS A 25 27.36 -15.43 2.33
N ALA A 26 27.04 -16.51 3.04
CA ALA A 26 27.91 -17.69 3.07
C ALA A 26 28.17 -18.30 1.67
N GLN A 27 27.42 -17.88 0.65
CA GLN A 27 27.38 -18.51 -0.67
C GLN A 27 27.61 -17.55 -1.84
N TYR A 28 27.40 -16.23 -1.69
CA TYR A 28 27.60 -15.22 -2.74
C TYR A 28 27.83 -13.82 -2.16
N VAL A 29 28.19 -12.88 -3.04
CA VAL A 29 28.44 -11.47 -2.72
C VAL A 29 27.35 -10.62 -3.37
N THR A 30 26.76 -9.71 -2.59
CA THR A 30 25.85 -8.69 -3.09
C THR A 30 26.59 -7.35 -3.18
N LEU A 31 26.36 -6.64 -4.27
CA LEU A 31 26.90 -5.31 -4.56
C LEU A 31 25.74 -4.35 -4.85
N THR A 32 25.82 -3.14 -4.31
CA THR A 32 24.91 -2.04 -4.64
C THR A 32 25.47 -1.21 -5.81
N GLU A 33 24.61 -0.42 -6.45
CA GLU A 33 25.01 0.48 -7.54
C GLU A 33 26.07 1.52 -7.12
N GLU A 34 26.00 1.99 -5.88
CA GLU A 34 27.01 2.89 -5.30
C GLU A 34 28.40 2.23 -5.25
N GLU A 35 28.47 0.96 -4.86
CA GLU A 35 29.72 0.21 -4.73
C GLU A 35 30.41 -0.05 -6.07
N ILE A 36 29.64 -0.07 -7.16
CA ILE A 36 30.17 -0.21 -8.52
C ILE A 36 30.27 1.13 -9.27
N SER A 37 30.25 2.25 -8.53
CA SER A 37 30.46 3.61 -9.06
C SER A 37 29.47 4.01 -10.15
N VAL A 38 28.20 3.63 -9.99
CA VAL A 38 27.11 4.17 -10.80
C VAL A 38 26.74 5.54 -10.24
N GLU A 39 27.00 6.60 -11.00
CA GLU A 39 26.63 7.98 -10.66
C GLU A 39 25.35 8.39 -11.42
N GLY A 40 24.32 8.80 -10.70
CA GLY A 40 23.07 9.28 -11.30
C GLY A 40 21.90 9.12 -10.33
N LEU A 41 20.99 10.10 -10.31
CA LEU A 41 19.70 9.95 -9.64
C LEU A 41 18.69 9.52 -10.70
N PRO A 42 17.86 8.49 -10.44
CA PRO A 42 16.64 8.25 -11.17
C PRO A 42 15.89 9.54 -11.46
N THR A 43 15.53 9.76 -12.72
CA THR A 43 14.64 10.86 -13.09
C THR A 43 13.22 10.33 -13.17
N GLY A 44 12.42 10.57 -12.13
CA GLY A 44 10.98 10.28 -12.11
C GLY A 44 10.45 9.93 -10.73
N GLU A 45 9.23 10.36 -10.42
CA GLU A 45 8.44 9.80 -9.32
C GLU A 45 7.95 8.42 -9.77
N LEU A 46 8.46 7.37 -9.15
CA LEU A 46 7.97 6.02 -9.35
C LEU A 46 6.78 5.82 -8.41
N THR A 47 5.57 5.91 -8.96
CA THR A 47 4.30 5.96 -8.21
C THR A 47 3.53 4.64 -8.18
N GLU A 48 4.01 3.61 -8.89
CA GLU A 48 3.32 2.32 -8.97
C GLU A 48 4.03 1.30 -8.07
N PHE A 49 3.24 0.62 -7.25
CA PHE A 49 3.69 -0.48 -6.41
C PHE A 49 2.74 -1.66 -6.57
N ALA A 50 3.30 -2.86 -6.63
CA ALA A 50 2.53 -4.09 -6.74
C ALA A 50 3.28 -5.28 -6.13
N THR A 51 2.53 -6.23 -5.58
CA THR A 51 3.12 -7.43 -5.00
C THR A 51 3.69 -8.30 -6.13
N PRO A 52 4.97 -8.69 -6.08
CA PRO A 52 5.55 -9.55 -7.09
C PRO A 52 4.90 -10.93 -7.11
N ASP A 53 4.64 -11.45 -8.31
CA ASP A 53 3.93 -12.74 -8.49
C ASP A 53 4.78 -13.83 -9.16
N SER A 54 5.89 -13.40 -9.78
CA SER A 54 6.75 -14.25 -10.59
C SER A 54 8.18 -13.75 -10.60
N LEU A 55 9.10 -14.59 -11.06
CA LEU A 55 10.49 -14.23 -11.28
C LEU A 55 10.90 -14.61 -12.71
N ILE A 56 11.46 -13.66 -13.45
CA ILE A 56 11.95 -13.89 -14.81
C ILE A 56 13.46 -13.65 -14.85
N VAL A 57 14.21 -14.71 -15.14
CA VAL A 57 15.63 -14.64 -15.44
C VAL A 57 15.82 -14.26 -16.90
N VAL A 58 16.66 -13.26 -17.18
CA VAL A 58 16.87 -12.70 -18.51
C VAL A 58 18.35 -12.77 -18.88
N PRO A 59 18.76 -13.59 -19.85
CA PRO A 59 20.15 -13.62 -20.29
C PRO A 59 20.56 -12.30 -20.95
N ILE A 60 21.57 -11.64 -20.38
CA ILE A 60 22.17 -10.40 -20.88
C ILE A 60 23.43 -10.76 -21.65
N VAL A 61 23.40 -10.55 -22.96
CA VAL A 61 24.55 -10.79 -23.85
C VAL A 61 25.24 -9.46 -24.18
N PRO A 62 26.55 -9.33 -23.96
CA PRO A 62 27.31 -8.16 -24.36
C PRO A 62 27.19 -7.89 -25.88
N PRO A 63 27.34 -6.62 -26.32
CA PRO A 63 27.38 -6.29 -27.74
C PRO A 63 28.48 -7.07 -28.48
N LYS A 64 28.18 -7.58 -29.67
CA LYS A 64 29.05 -8.45 -30.50
C LYS A 64 30.45 -7.88 -30.84
N VAL A 65 30.72 -6.61 -30.52
CA VAL A 65 31.97 -5.92 -30.86
C VAL A 65 33.04 -6.10 -29.78
N VAL A 66 32.72 -6.76 -28.65
CA VAL A 66 33.68 -6.92 -27.55
C VAL A 66 33.78 -8.39 -27.14
N ASP A 67 34.98 -8.97 -27.27
CA ASP A 67 35.25 -10.39 -26.94
C ASP A 67 35.14 -10.69 -25.44
N THR A 68 35.49 -9.72 -24.60
CA THR A 68 35.34 -9.77 -23.13
C THR A 68 35.04 -8.37 -22.60
N VAL A 69 33.89 -8.18 -21.96
CA VAL A 69 33.54 -6.95 -21.24
C VAL A 69 33.63 -7.23 -19.74
N ASP A 70 34.26 -6.33 -18.99
CA ASP A 70 34.15 -6.35 -17.53
C ASP A 70 32.66 -6.25 -17.13
N PRO A 71 32.14 -7.13 -16.25
CA PRO A 71 30.71 -7.17 -15.96
C PRO A 71 30.17 -5.85 -15.37
N TYR A 72 31.00 -5.13 -14.62
CA TYR A 72 30.58 -3.86 -14.02
C TYR A 72 30.62 -2.72 -15.03
N GLU A 73 31.56 -2.73 -15.98
CA GLU A 73 31.53 -1.82 -17.14
C GLU A 73 30.28 -2.06 -18.02
N LEU A 74 29.89 -3.33 -18.21
CA LEU A 74 28.65 -3.66 -18.92
C LEU A 74 27.43 -3.10 -18.19
N TYR A 75 27.35 -3.30 -16.87
CA TYR A 75 26.27 -2.76 -16.04
C TYR A 75 26.21 -1.23 -16.12
N ARG A 76 27.35 -0.54 -15.91
CA ARG A 76 27.46 0.92 -16.02
C ARG A 76 27.04 1.43 -17.40
N GLY A 77 27.45 0.73 -18.46
CA GLY A 77 27.03 1.02 -19.82
C GLY A 77 25.50 0.91 -19.99
N MET A 78 24.91 -0.19 -19.54
CA MET A 78 23.45 -0.39 -19.58
C MET A 78 22.71 0.69 -18.82
N TYR A 79 23.16 1.02 -17.60
CA TYR A 79 22.60 2.09 -16.78
C TYR A 79 22.66 3.44 -17.50
N TYR A 80 23.84 3.84 -18.01
CA TYR A 80 24.02 5.09 -18.74
C TYR A 80 23.08 5.20 -19.95
N TYR A 81 22.93 4.13 -20.74
CA TYR A 81 22.04 4.15 -21.90
C TYR A 81 20.56 4.22 -21.50
N GLN A 82 20.12 3.41 -20.53
CA GLN A 82 18.70 3.39 -20.13
C GLN A 82 18.30 4.68 -19.41
N VAL A 83 19.06 5.06 -18.38
CA VAL A 83 18.73 6.19 -17.52
C VAL A 83 19.13 7.50 -18.18
N SER A 84 20.43 7.69 -18.46
CA SER A 84 20.92 8.99 -18.94
C SER A 84 20.58 9.27 -20.40
N ARG A 85 20.50 8.25 -21.26
CA ARG A 85 20.27 8.45 -22.70
C ARG A 85 18.82 8.26 -23.14
N TYR A 86 18.11 7.28 -22.59
CA TYR A 86 16.70 7.02 -22.91
C TYR A 86 15.73 7.66 -21.91
N GLY A 87 16.21 8.22 -20.80
CA GLY A 87 15.37 8.91 -19.82
C GLY A 87 14.51 7.96 -19.00
N MET A 88 14.89 6.68 -18.91
CA MET A 88 14.22 5.74 -18.03
C MET A 88 14.50 6.12 -16.56
N PRO A 89 13.54 5.89 -15.65
CA PRO A 89 13.72 6.23 -14.25
C PRO A 89 14.82 5.38 -13.60
N ALA A 90 14.95 4.10 -13.95
CA ALA A 90 16.01 3.22 -13.47
C ALA A 90 16.39 2.20 -14.54
N ILE A 91 17.40 1.38 -14.26
CA ILE A 91 17.70 0.21 -15.08
C ILE A 91 16.54 -0.79 -15.03
N GLY A 92 16.19 -1.39 -16.17
CA GLY A 92 15.08 -2.35 -16.32
C GLY A 92 15.34 -3.74 -15.72
N PHE A 93 16.02 -3.82 -14.58
CA PHE A 93 16.22 -5.05 -13.81
C PHE A 93 16.19 -4.73 -12.31
N HIS A 94 15.58 -5.62 -11.51
CA HIS A 94 15.66 -5.55 -10.05
C HIS A 94 17.02 -6.05 -9.57
N TYR A 95 17.50 -7.12 -10.20
CA TYR A 95 18.75 -7.77 -9.88
C TYR A 95 19.52 -8.08 -11.15
N VAL A 96 20.85 -8.01 -11.10
CA VAL A 96 21.72 -8.51 -12.16
C VAL A 96 22.78 -9.42 -11.58
N ILE A 97 22.86 -10.64 -12.09
CA ILE A 97 23.83 -11.65 -11.72
C ILE A 97 24.94 -11.67 -12.76
N THR A 98 26.18 -11.49 -12.32
CA THR A 98 27.36 -11.63 -13.19
C THR A 98 27.58 -13.09 -13.58
N GLU A 99 28.33 -13.35 -14.66
CA GLU A 99 28.57 -14.72 -15.14
C GLU A 99 29.29 -15.60 -14.09
N ASP A 100 30.07 -15.00 -13.18
CA ASP A 100 30.77 -15.66 -12.07
C ASP A 100 29.95 -15.78 -10.77
N GLY A 101 28.70 -15.31 -10.79
CA GLY A 101 27.70 -15.49 -9.72
C GLY A 101 27.81 -14.48 -8.59
N GLN A 102 28.05 -13.21 -8.92
CA GLN A 102 27.87 -12.10 -7.98
C GLN A 102 26.55 -11.39 -8.28
N LEU A 103 25.88 -10.94 -7.23
CA LEU A 103 24.60 -10.23 -7.33
C LEU A 103 24.85 -8.73 -7.30
N ILE A 104 24.28 -8.01 -8.26
CA ILE A 104 24.17 -6.56 -8.28
C ILE A 104 22.69 -6.23 -8.02
N GLU A 105 22.41 -5.56 -6.91
CA GLU A 105 21.06 -5.11 -6.55
C GLU A 105 20.84 -3.69 -7.05
N ASN A 106 19.77 -3.48 -7.81
CA ASN A 106 19.34 -2.14 -8.21
C ASN A 106 18.68 -1.46 -7.01
N THR A 107 19.41 -0.59 -6.32
CA THR A 107 18.93 0.10 -5.13
C THR A 107 17.76 1.05 -5.40
N PHE A 108 17.52 1.42 -6.66
CA PHE A 108 16.40 2.25 -7.06
C PHE A 108 15.14 1.44 -7.45
N SER A 109 15.23 0.11 -7.52
CA SER A 109 14.09 -0.78 -7.79
C SER A 109 13.86 -1.69 -6.59
N HIS A 110 12.84 -1.38 -5.80
CA HIS A 110 12.31 -2.34 -4.83
C HIS A 110 11.64 -3.47 -5.62
N ALA A 111 11.59 -4.69 -5.06
CA ALA A 111 10.84 -5.77 -5.71
C ALA A 111 9.38 -5.38 -5.97
N ASP A 112 8.81 -4.57 -5.07
CA ASP A 112 7.44 -4.05 -5.18
C ASP A 112 7.28 -2.94 -6.21
N ARG A 113 8.34 -2.51 -6.90
CA ARG A 113 8.25 -1.54 -8.00
C ARG A 113 8.20 -2.32 -9.31
N PRO A 114 7.00 -2.52 -9.89
CA PRO A 114 6.87 -3.35 -11.07
C PRO A 114 7.66 -2.76 -12.23
N ILE A 115 8.37 -3.64 -12.94
CA ILE A 115 8.86 -3.34 -14.28
C ILE A 115 7.81 -3.91 -15.24
N GLN A 116 7.09 -3.01 -15.90
CA GLN A 116 6.02 -3.39 -16.82
C GLN A 116 6.60 -4.21 -17.98
N VAL A 117 6.21 -5.48 -18.05
CA VAL A 117 6.58 -6.41 -19.11
C VAL A 117 5.31 -6.99 -19.72
N GLU A 118 5.11 -6.76 -21.01
CA GLU A 118 3.97 -7.30 -21.73
C GLU A 118 4.21 -8.78 -22.07
N ASN A 119 3.41 -9.69 -21.49
CA ASN A 119 3.38 -11.13 -21.83
C ASN A 119 2.20 -11.87 -21.15
N ASP A 120 2.17 -13.20 -21.30
CA ASP A 120 1.23 -14.12 -20.64
C ASP A 120 1.76 -14.69 -19.30
N ILE A 121 2.87 -14.18 -18.75
CA ILE A 121 3.63 -14.79 -17.65
C ILE A 121 3.92 -13.76 -16.55
N GLY A 122 3.02 -13.73 -15.57
CA GLY A 122 3.10 -12.85 -14.41
C GLY A 122 2.73 -11.41 -14.76
N GLU A 123 1.91 -10.79 -13.93
CA GLU A 123 1.54 -9.38 -14.06
C GLU A 123 2.66 -8.48 -13.52
N HIS A 124 3.37 -8.93 -12.49
CA HIS A 124 4.38 -8.13 -11.77
C HIS A 124 5.68 -8.92 -11.52
N PRO A 125 6.45 -9.23 -12.59
CA PRO A 125 7.63 -10.08 -12.46
C PRO A 125 8.84 -9.37 -11.84
N ILE A 126 9.53 -10.09 -10.96
CA ILE A 126 10.91 -9.74 -10.57
C ILE A 126 11.84 -10.11 -11.72
N LEU A 127 12.34 -9.10 -12.43
CA LEU A 127 13.37 -9.27 -13.46
C LEU A 127 14.78 -9.44 -12.86
N VAL A 128 15.39 -10.59 -13.15
CA VAL A 128 16.78 -10.93 -12.80
C VAL A 128 17.60 -11.06 -14.08
N GLY A 129 18.45 -10.07 -14.38
CA GLY A 129 19.41 -10.17 -15.47
C GLY A 129 20.51 -11.18 -15.17
N TYR A 130 20.89 -12.05 -16.10
CA TYR A 130 22.05 -12.94 -15.96
C TYR A 130 23.04 -12.67 -17.08
N MET A 131 24.21 -12.14 -16.75
CA MET A 131 25.25 -11.85 -17.74
C MET A 131 25.84 -13.14 -18.31
N THR A 132 25.89 -13.23 -19.63
CA THR A 132 26.37 -14.41 -20.33
C THR A 132 27.06 -14.04 -21.64
N THR A 133 27.75 -14.99 -22.26
CA THR A 133 28.43 -14.79 -23.54
C THR A 133 27.55 -15.21 -24.73
N SER A 134 27.79 -14.60 -25.89
CA SER A 134 27.04 -14.90 -27.11
C SER A 134 27.12 -16.38 -27.47
N GLY A 135 25.96 -17.00 -27.69
CA GLY A 135 25.84 -18.42 -28.05
C GLY A 135 25.73 -19.38 -26.86
N SER A 136 25.72 -18.86 -25.63
CA SER A 136 25.45 -19.66 -24.43
C SER A 136 24.03 -20.26 -24.47
N LEU A 137 23.94 -21.53 -24.07
CA LEU A 137 22.68 -22.29 -24.03
C LEU A 137 22.19 -22.53 -22.60
N GLY A 138 22.77 -21.86 -21.61
CA GLY A 138 22.48 -22.03 -20.19
C GLY A 138 23.47 -21.27 -19.31
N PHE A 139 23.39 -21.52 -18.01
CA PHE A 139 24.21 -20.90 -16.99
C PHE A 139 25.63 -21.50 -16.97
N LYS A 140 26.62 -20.68 -16.60
CA LYS A 140 28.01 -21.13 -16.53
C LYS A 140 28.18 -22.15 -15.42
N SER A 141 28.69 -23.33 -15.76
CA SER A 141 28.79 -24.47 -14.84
C SER A 141 29.47 -24.14 -13.50
N SER A 142 30.48 -23.26 -13.50
CA SER A 142 31.22 -22.87 -12.29
C SER A 142 30.45 -21.93 -11.34
N SER A 143 29.41 -21.25 -11.82
CA SER A 143 28.62 -20.30 -11.02
C SER A 143 27.21 -20.81 -10.69
N LYS A 144 26.77 -21.94 -11.26
CA LYS A 144 25.40 -22.49 -11.06
C LYS A 144 24.96 -22.56 -9.61
N SER A 145 25.80 -23.06 -8.70
CA SER A 145 25.44 -23.13 -7.28
C SER A 145 25.22 -21.74 -6.66
N LYS A 146 26.01 -20.74 -7.05
CA LYS A 146 25.81 -19.36 -6.56
C LYS A 146 24.53 -18.75 -7.14
N VAL A 147 24.28 -18.95 -8.43
CA VAL A 147 23.04 -18.52 -9.09
C VAL A 147 21.83 -19.15 -8.41
N ALA A 148 21.87 -20.46 -8.13
CA ALA A 148 20.79 -21.17 -7.45
C ALA A 148 20.46 -20.56 -6.08
N ASN A 149 21.50 -20.26 -5.30
CA ASN A 149 21.36 -19.66 -3.97
C ASN A 149 20.82 -18.21 -4.04
N ILE A 150 21.29 -17.41 -5.01
CA ILE A 150 20.73 -16.08 -5.24
C ILE A 150 19.25 -16.16 -5.60
N LEU A 151 18.88 -17.05 -6.53
CA LEU A 151 17.50 -17.17 -6.98
C LEU A 151 16.58 -17.61 -5.85
N ILE A 152 16.96 -18.63 -5.05
CA ILE A 152 16.12 -19.09 -3.94
C ILE A 152 15.96 -18.02 -2.84
N ASP A 153 16.99 -17.21 -2.60
CA ASP A 153 16.90 -16.10 -1.65
C ASP A 153 15.95 -15.00 -2.14
N VAL A 154 16.00 -14.63 -3.43
CA VAL A 154 15.03 -13.69 -4.04
C VAL A 154 13.62 -14.27 -4.04
N ILE A 155 13.47 -15.55 -4.37
CA ILE A 155 12.18 -16.27 -4.36
C ILE A 155 11.57 -16.25 -2.96
N ASN A 156 12.34 -16.65 -1.95
CA ASN A 156 11.87 -16.72 -0.57
C ASN A 156 11.52 -15.33 -0.03
N LYS A 157 12.39 -14.32 -0.25
CA LYS A 157 12.18 -12.94 0.20
C LYS A 157 10.87 -12.35 -0.31
N ASN A 158 10.43 -12.76 -1.50
CA ASN A 158 9.25 -12.22 -2.16
C ASN A 158 8.07 -13.20 -2.23
N ALA A 159 8.18 -14.36 -1.57
CA ALA A 159 7.17 -15.41 -1.56
C ALA A 159 6.72 -15.89 -2.96
N ILE A 160 7.62 -15.90 -3.93
CA ILE A 160 7.33 -16.33 -5.31
C ILE A 160 7.14 -17.85 -5.35
N PRO A 161 6.04 -18.39 -5.91
CA PRO A 161 5.91 -19.84 -6.11
C PRO A 161 7.00 -20.39 -7.02
N LEU A 162 7.55 -21.57 -6.72
CA LEU A 162 8.65 -22.17 -7.53
C LEU A 162 8.24 -22.41 -8.99
N GLU A 163 6.97 -22.67 -9.23
CA GLU A 163 6.38 -22.83 -10.56
C GLU A 163 6.24 -21.51 -11.35
N GLN A 164 6.37 -20.36 -10.68
CA GLN A 164 6.32 -19.01 -11.27
C GLN A 164 7.74 -18.45 -11.53
N VAL A 165 8.71 -19.33 -11.79
CA VAL A 165 10.10 -18.97 -12.06
C VAL A 165 10.46 -19.34 -13.49
N PHE A 166 10.77 -18.34 -14.30
CA PHE A 166 10.92 -18.48 -15.74
C PHE A 166 12.27 -17.94 -16.23
N VAL A 167 12.66 -18.36 -17.44
CA VAL A 167 13.73 -17.74 -18.21
C VAL A 167 13.18 -17.27 -19.55
N ARG A 168 13.39 -16.00 -19.88
CA ARG A 168 12.87 -15.39 -21.12
C ARG A 168 13.90 -14.43 -21.71
N SER A 169 13.72 -14.11 -22.98
CA SER A 169 14.41 -12.98 -23.59
C SER A 169 13.51 -11.75 -23.55
N LEU A 170 14.09 -10.57 -23.36
CA LEU A 170 13.35 -9.30 -23.38
C LEU A 170 13.72 -8.47 -24.60
N SER A 171 12.73 -7.82 -25.21
CA SER A 171 12.92 -6.90 -26.32
C SER A 171 11.96 -5.72 -26.21
N TYR A 172 12.42 -4.53 -26.62
CA TYR A 172 11.50 -3.41 -26.80
C TYR A 172 10.74 -3.55 -28.12
N GLN A 173 9.41 -3.44 -28.04
CA GLN A 173 8.52 -3.34 -29.18
C GLN A 173 7.91 -1.94 -29.24
N GLU A 174 7.88 -1.34 -30.43
CA GLU A 174 7.15 -0.09 -30.65
C GLU A 174 5.67 -0.40 -30.84
N THR A 175 4.82 0.23 -30.02
CA THR A 175 3.37 0.09 -30.07
C THR A 175 2.76 0.95 -31.17
N SER A 176 1.46 0.75 -31.43
CA SER A 176 0.74 1.50 -32.48
C SER A 176 0.69 3.02 -32.24
N ASP A 177 0.80 3.45 -30.98
CA ASP A 177 0.88 4.85 -30.53
C ASP A 177 2.33 5.36 -30.39
N ARG A 178 3.33 4.60 -30.87
CA ARG A 178 4.77 4.92 -30.85
C ARG A 178 5.39 5.00 -29.45
N GLN A 179 4.83 4.26 -28.50
CA GLN A 179 5.48 4.03 -27.21
C GLN A 179 6.37 2.79 -27.30
N LEU A 180 7.44 2.76 -26.51
CA LEU A 180 8.28 1.57 -26.37
C LEU A 180 7.75 0.75 -25.20
N GLN A 181 7.36 -0.49 -25.45
CA GLN A 181 6.98 -1.45 -24.42
C GLN A 181 8.01 -2.58 -24.34
N LEU A 182 8.29 -3.04 -23.13
CA LEU A 182 9.16 -4.18 -22.91
C LEU A 182 8.33 -5.46 -23.05
N GLN A 183 8.73 -6.33 -23.96
CA GLN A 183 8.04 -7.58 -24.24
C GLN A 183 8.92 -8.77 -23.87
N SER A 184 8.32 -9.77 -23.23
CA SER A 184 8.99 -11.06 -23.02
C SER A 184 8.75 -12.01 -24.18
N ASN A 185 9.78 -12.75 -24.57
CA ASN A 185 9.73 -13.74 -25.65
C ASN A 185 10.32 -15.06 -25.19
N ASP A 186 9.82 -16.15 -25.77
CA ASP A 186 10.39 -17.48 -25.59
C ASP A 186 11.88 -17.51 -25.94
N ILE A 187 12.61 -18.37 -25.23
CA ILE A 187 14.04 -18.55 -25.41
C ILE A 187 14.34 -20.01 -25.79
N PHE A 188 15.56 -20.27 -26.23
CA PHE A 188 16.00 -21.62 -26.55
C PHE A 188 15.84 -22.56 -25.34
N ILE A 189 15.22 -23.73 -25.57
CA ILE A 189 14.86 -24.74 -24.56
C ILE A 189 16.02 -25.20 -23.66
N GLY A 190 17.26 -25.06 -24.10
CA GLY A 190 18.44 -25.32 -23.27
C GLY A 190 18.46 -24.48 -21.98
N TRP A 191 18.06 -23.21 -22.07
CA TRP A 191 17.97 -22.31 -20.93
C TRP A 191 16.89 -22.74 -19.94
N GLU A 192 15.72 -23.12 -20.44
CA GLU A 192 14.59 -23.55 -19.61
C GLU A 192 14.94 -24.82 -18.82
N ASN A 193 15.52 -25.82 -19.51
CA ASN A 193 15.98 -27.05 -18.85
C ASN A 193 17.07 -26.77 -17.81
N ASP A 194 17.99 -25.84 -18.10
CA ASP A 194 19.07 -25.52 -17.17
C ASP A 194 18.58 -24.76 -15.93
N LEU A 195 17.64 -23.82 -16.11
CA LEU A 195 16.97 -23.14 -15.00
C LEU A 195 16.18 -24.14 -14.14
N ALA A 196 15.42 -25.05 -14.76
CA ALA A 196 14.67 -26.06 -14.03
C ALA A 196 15.58 -26.92 -13.13
N ASN A 197 16.73 -27.36 -13.65
CA ASN A 197 17.73 -28.11 -12.87
C ASN A 197 18.31 -27.26 -11.71
N ILE A 198 18.55 -25.97 -11.94
CA ILE A 198 19.02 -25.04 -10.91
C ILE A 198 17.99 -24.94 -9.78
N ILE A 199 16.73 -24.67 -10.11
CA ILE A 199 15.65 -24.53 -9.12
C ILE A 199 15.41 -25.85 -8.37
N GLU A 200 15.41 -26.99 -9.07
CA GLU A 200 15.28 -28.32 -8.45
C GLU A 200 16.40 -28.57 -7.41
N SER A 201 17.63 -28.12 -7.70
CA SER A 201 18.77 -28.31 -6.79
C SER A 201 18.64 -27.57 -5.46
N VAL A 202 17.79 -26.54 -5.40
CA VAL A 202 17.56 -25.71 -4.20
C VAL A 202 16.11 -25.71 -3.73
N ALA A 203 15.22 -26.49 -4.35
CA ALA A 203 13.80 -26.55 -3.99
C ALA A 203 13.58 -26.96 -2.51
N GLY A 204 14.47 -27.77 -1.93
CA GLY A 204 14.44 -28.10 -0.50
C GLY A 204 14.76 -26.95 0.46
N GLN A 205 15.22 -25.81 -0.05
CA GLN A 205 15.47 -24.56 0.69
C GLN A 205 14.31 -23.56 0.55
N TYR A 206 13.25 -23.92 -0.18
CA TYR A 206 12.07 -23.07 -0.34
C TYR A 206 11.34 -22.91 1.00
N SER A 207 11.30 -21.66 1.46
CA SER A 207 10.74 -21.22 2.73
C SER A 207 10.30 -19.76 2.55
N PRO A 208 9.17 -19.51 1.88
CA PRO A 208 8.72 -18.16 1.56
C PRO A 208 8.55 -17.35 2.84
N VAL A 209 9.07 -16.12 2.83
CA VAL A 209 8.96 -15.17 3.93
C VAL A 209 7.58 -14.53 3.86
N GLU A 210 6.80 -14.69 4.92
CA GLU A 210 5.50 -14.01 5.04
C GLU A 210 5.72 -12.50 5.15
N ARG A 211 4.97 -11.72 4.37
CA ARG A 211 4.99 -10.26 4.45
C ARG A 211 4.19 -9.82 5.67
N ILE A 212 4.91 -9.39 6.70
CA ILE A 212 4.32 -8.87 7.92
C ILE A 212 4.36 -7.34 7.85
N TYR A 213 3.18 -6.73 7.75
CA TYR A 213 3.02 -5.28 7.80
C TYR A 213 2.90 -4.82 9.25
N SER A 214 3.39 -3.63 9.55
CA SER A 214 3.31 -3.03 10.89
C SER A 214 3.21 -1.52 10.76
N VAL A 215 2.23 -0.93 11.44
CA VAL A 215 2.06 0.52 11.50
C VAL A 215 1.79 0.97 12.93
N THR A 216 2.05 2.24 13.22
CA THR A 216 1.71 2.88 14.49
C THR A 216 1.00 4.20 14.23
N VAL A 217 -0.03 4.50 15.02
CA VAL A 217 -0.70 5.81 15.00
C VAL A 217 0.05 6.76 15.91
N LYS A 218 0.57 7.85 15.33
CA LYS A 218 1.38 8.87 16.01
C LYS A 218 0.53 9.97 16.59
N GLU A 219 -0.52 10.35 15.87
CA GLU A 219 -1.41 11.43 16.25
C GLU A 219 -2.82 11.15 15.76
N VAL A 220 -3.79 11.54 16.58
CA VAL A 220 -5.22 11.55 16.23
C VAL A 220 -5.74 12.93 16.56
N ILE A 221 -6.25 13.64 15.55
CA ILE A 221 -6.85 14.96 15.70
C ILE A 221 -8.33 14.83 15.41
N VAL A 222 -9.14 15.19 16.42
CA VAL A 222 -10.59 15.29 16.33
C VAL A 222 -11.01 16.73 16.65
N PRO A 223 -12.18 17.20 16.18
CA PRO A 223 -12.67 18.54 16.52
C PRO A 223 -12.79 18.72 18.03
N ASN A 224 -12.30 19.87 18.52
CA ASN A 224 -12.40 20.26 19.92
C ASN A 224 -13.60 21.18 20.22
N THR A 225 -14.45 21.42 19.23
CA THR A 225 -15.66 22.24 19.32
C THR A 225 -16.91 21.37 19.29
N GLU A 226 -18.02 21.89 19.80
CA GLU A 226 -19.29 21.16 19.74
C GLU A 226 -19.82 21.12 18.30
N GLN A 227 -20.11 19.92 17.81
CA GLN A 227 -20.59 19.66 16.46
C GLN A 227 -22.13 19.61 16.41
N GLU A 228 -22.70 20.08 15.30
CA GLU A 228 -24.14 20.02 15.06
C GLU A 228 -24.56 18.59 14.68
N ILE A 229 -25.70 18.13 15.18
CA ILE A 229 -26.22 16.79 14.88
C ILE A 229 -26.42 16.62 13.37
N GLY A 230 -25.98 15.48 12.84
CA GLY A 230 -26.11 15.15 11.41
C GLY A 230 -25.18 15.94 10.49
N SER A 231 -24.37 16.86 11.04
CA SER A 231 -23.24 17.44 10.30
C SER A 231 -22.10 16.42 10.19
N GLU A 232 -21.06 16.79 9.46
CA GLU A 232 -19.87 15.96 9.27
C GLU A 232 -18.69 16.59 9.99
N PHE A 233 -17.77 15.74 10.45
CA PHE A 233 -16.50 16.18 10.99
C PHE A 233 -15.36 15.33 10.48
N ASP A 234 -14.17 15.92 10.42
CA ASP A 234 -12.97 15.23 9.97
C ASP A 234 -12.17 14.68 11.16
N VAL A 235 -11.63 13.48 10.97
CA VAL A 235 -10.63 12.87 11.84
C VAL A 235 -9.33 12.79 11.08
N SER A 236 -8.28 13.47 11.54
CA SER A 236 -6.92 13.31 10.99
C SER A 236 -6.16 12.25 11.78
N LEU A 237 -5.59 11.28 11.07
CA LEU A 237 -4.71 10.25 11.61
C LEU A 237 -3.31 10.42 11.01
N THR A 238 -2.29 10.60 11.84
CA THR A 238 -0.90 10.48 11.40
C THR A 238 -0.41 9.06 11.68
N ILE A 239 -0.07 8.31 10.63
CA ILE A 239 0.33 6.91 10.70
C ILE A 239 1.78 6.76 10.25
N GLU A 240 2.59 6.09 11.05
CA GLU A 240 3.96 5.67 10.74
C GLU A 240 3.97 4.21 10.27
N ASN A 241 4.64 3.91 9.16
CA ASN A 241 4.95 2.52 8.81
C ASN A 241 6.21 2.07 9.56
N THR A 242 6.01 1.18 10.53
CA THR A 242 7.09 0.63 11.38
C THR A 242 7.57 -0.74 10.91
N GLY A 243 7.02 -1.25 9.81
CA GLY A 243 7.40 -2.52 9.20
C GLY A 243 8.51 -2.38 8.14
N ASP A 244 8.89 -3.51 7.56
CA ASP A 244 9.95 -3.59 6.56
C ASP A 244 9.46 -3.46 5.10
N PHE A 245 8.14 -3.48 4.90
CA PHE A 245 7.51 -3.46 3.58
C PHE A 245 6.73 -2.16 3.34
N PRO A 246 6.74 -1.61 2.11
CA PRO A 246 5.82 -0.56 1.72
C PRO A 246 4.37 -0.97 1.94
N VAL A 247 3.57 -0.05 2.45
CA VAL A 247 2.12 -0.19 2.54
C VAL A 247 1.50 0.69 1.47
N TYR A 248 0.65 0.15 0.61
CA TYR A 248 0.05 0.89 -0.49
C TYR A 248 -1.35 0.37 -0.82
N SER A 249 -2.11 1.17 -1.56
CA SER A 249 -3.48 0.83 -1.93
C SER A 249 -3.54 -0.47 -2.75
N ASN A 250 -4.59 -1.28 -2.54
CA ASN A 250 -4.81 -2.58 -3.21
C ASN A 250 -3.74 -3.65 -2.92
N SER A 251 -2.95 -3.49 -1.86
CA SER A 251 -2.04 -4.54 -1.37
C SER A 251 -2.63 -5.28 -0.16
N ASP A 252 -2.04 -6.42 0.19
CA ASP A 252 -2.36 -7.13 1.45
C ASP A 252 -2.09 -6.27 2.70
N GLY A 253 -1.27 -5.22 2.57
CA GLY A 253 -0.96 -4.27 3.64
C GLY A 253 -1.89 -3.07 3.68
N GLU A 254 -2.81 -2.91 2.72
CA GLU A 254 -3.69 -1.75 2.61
C GLU A 254 -4.43 -1.48 3.93
N LEU A 255 -4.31 -0.25 4.42
CA LEU A 255 -4.88 0.14 5.70
C LEU A 255 -6.38 0.43 5.56
N ILE A 256 -7.16 -0.13 6.48
CA ILE A 256 -8.60 0.06 6.60
C ILE A 256 -8.89 0.47 8.02
N PHE A 257 -9.56 1.61 8.20
CA PHE A 257 -10.00 2.05 9.52
C PHE A 257 -11.36 1.42 9.81
N SER A 258 -11.38 0.56 10.83
CA SER A 258 -12.48 -0.36 11.10
C SER A 258 -13.09 -0.05 12.46
N TYR A 259 -14.41 0.08 12.52
CA TYR A 259 -15.16 0.18 13.77
C TYR A 259 -14.97 -1.10 14.59
N ALA A 260 -14.50 -0.95 15.82
CA ALA A 260 -14.13 -2.04 16.74
C ALA A 260 -15.19 -2.26 17.84
N GLY A 261 -16.42 -1.80 17.63
CA GLY A 261 -17.52 -1.97 18.57
C GLY A 261 -18.26 -3.30 18.40
N ASN A 262 -19.59 -3.24 18.43
CA ASN A 262 -20.42 -4.42 18.14
C ASN A 262 -20.50 -4.66 16.63
N ASN A 263 -20.95 -5.85 16.19
CA ASN A 263 -21.10 -6.19 14.77
C ASN A 263 -22.20 -5.39 14.03
N ASN A 264 -22.62 -4.24 14.57
CA ASN A 264 -23.57 -3.31 13.94
C ASN A 264 -22.80 -2.15 13.28
N ALA A 265 -23.53 -1.32 12.54
CA ALA A 265 -22.99 -0.08 11.98
C ALA A 265 -22.46 0.86 13.07
N SER A 266 -21.37 1.58 12.75
CA SER A 266 -20.92 2.73 13.53
C SER A 266 -21.96 3.86 13.47
N GLY A 267 -22.15 4.59 14.57
CA GLY A 267 -22.95 5.80 14.59
C GLY A 267 -22.36 6.95 13.76
N TYR A 268 -21.09 6.84 13.41
CA TYR A 268 -20.37 7.80 12.56
C TYR A 268 -20.41 7.46 11.07
N PHE A 269 -21.09 6.39 10.67
CA PHE A 269 -21.16 5.93 9.29
C PHE A 269 -21.75 6.98 8.34
N ILE A 270 -21.10 7.18 7.20
CA ILE A 270 -21.60 8.00 6.09
C ILE A 270 -21.85 7.11 4.87
N ASN A 271 -23.12 7.04 4.47
CA ASN A 271 -23.53 6.30 3.28
C ASN A 271 -22.81 6.83 2.02
N GLU A 272 -22.43 5.93 1.11
CA GLU A 272 -21.71 6.22 -0.14
C GLU A 272 -20.25 6.73 0.00
N ARG A 273 -19.78 7.06 1.21
CA ARG A 273 -18.37 7.46 1.44
C ARG A 273 -17.54 6.45 2.21
N TRP A 274 -18.16 5.69 3.10
CA TRP A 274 -17.51 4.54 3.74
C TRP A 274 -17.76 3.28 2.89
N ASP A 275 -16.79 2.36 2.83
CA ASP A 275 -16.92 1.12 2.06
C ASP A 275 -18.00 0.21 2.64
N THR A 276 -18.11 0.18 3.96
CA THR A 276 -19.16 -0.54 4.70
C THR A 276 -19.61 0.26 5.92
N PRO A 277 -20.71 -0.11 6.57
CA PRO A 277 -21.14 0.52 7.83
C PRO A 277 -20.13 0.44 8.99
N THR A 278 -19.05 -0.32 8.83
CA THR A 278 -18.02 -0.52 9.85
C THR A 278 -16.60 -0.27 9.33
N GLN A 279 -16.42 0.12 8.07
CA GLN A 279 -15.08 0.26 7.47
C GLN A 279 -15.00 1.47 6.56
N VAL A 280 -13.94 2.25 6.76
CA VAL A 280 -13.53 3.33 5.87
C VAL A 280 -12.09 3.07 5.40
N LYS A 281 -11.92 2.91 4.09
CA LYS A 281 -10.60 2.84 3.46
C LYS A 281 -9.91 4.19 3.61
N ILE A 282 -8.70 4.15 4.17
CA ILE A 282 -7.93 5.38 4.45
C ILE A 282 -6.96 5.71 3.32
N MET A 283 -6.56 4.72 2.53
CA MET A 283 -5.62 4.87 1.42
C MET A 283 -6.36 5.08 0.11
N GLN A 284 -6.02 6.13 -0.63
CA GLN A 284 -6.51 6.39 -1.97
C GLN A 284 -5.67 5.65 -3.03
N GLU A 285 -6.19 5.53 -4.25
CA GLU A 285 -5.43 4.93 -5.35
C GLU A 285 -4.11 5.68 -5.58
N GLY A 286 -3.00 4.95 -5.54
CA GLY A 286 -1.64 5.50 -5.66
C GLY A 286 -1.04 5.96 -4.33
N ASP A 287 -1.77 5.90 -3.21
CA ASP A 287 -1.19 6.15 -1.90
C ASP A 287 -0.20 5.06 -1.54
N ILE A 288 0.99 5.50 -1.12
CA ILE A 288 2.05 4.66 -0.58
C ILE A 288 2.51 5.25 0.75
N LEU A 289 2.93 4.37 1.65
CA LEU A 289 3.57 4.65 2.92
C LEU A 289 4.80 3.76 3.04
N LEU A 290 5.98 4.33 2.82
CA LEU A 290 7.25 3.59 2.83
C LEU A 290 7.69 3.25 4.27
N PRO A 291 8.55 2.23 4.47
CA PRO A 291 9.14 1.94 5.76
C PRO A 291 9.78 3.18 6.42
N GLY A 292 9.37 3.48 7.65
CA GLY A 292 9.81 4.64 8.43
C GLY A 292 9.18 5.98 8.03
N GLU A 293 8.27 6.00 7.05
CA GLU A 293 7.54 7.19 6.64
C GLU A 293 6.31 7.41 7.54
N GLU A 294 5.97 8.68 7.77
CA GLU A 294 4.73 9.11 8.40
C GLU A 294 3.83 9.77 7.35
N LYS A 295 2.52 9.47 7.37
CA LYS A 295 1.54 10.10 6.49
C LYS A 295 0.26 10.45 7.24
N GLU A 296 -0.29 11.61 6.92
CA GLU A 296 -1.58 12.07 7.43
C GLU A 296 -2.71 11.59 6.51
N PHE A 297 -3.74 11.00 7.12
CA PHE A 297 -4.99 10.60 6.47
C PHE A 297 -6.15 11.34 7.12
N VAL A 298 -6.99 11.98 6.31
CA VAL A 298 -8.16 12.74 6.77
C VAL A 298 -9.42 11.96 6.39
N LEU A 299 -10.20 11.58 7.39
CA LEU A 299 -11.37 10.73 7.21
C LEU A 299 -12.64 11.47 7.63
N PRO A 300 -13.69 11.46 6.80
CA PRO A 300 -14.94 12.10 7.16
C PRO A 300 -15.81 11.17 8.02
N PHE A 301 -16.43 11.73 9.04
CA PHE A 301 -17.29 11.07 10.03
C PHE A 301 -18.62 11.82 10.16
N LEU A 302 -19.73 11.09 10.32
CA LEU A 302 -21.03 11.69 10.62
C LEU A 302 -21.10 12.01 12.11
N VAL A 303 -21.59 13.20 12.47
CA VAL A 303 -21.96 13.50 13.85
C VAL A 303 -23.21 12.70 14.21
N PRO A 304 -23.15 11.79 15.19
CA PRO A 304 -24.25 10.89 15.48
C PRO A 304 -25.40 11.66 16.12
N PHE A 305 -26.60 11.10 16.01
CA PHE A 305 -27.82 11.65 16.62
C PHE A 305 -27.89 11.40 18.14
N SER A 306 -26.77 11.48 18.85
CA SER A 306 -26.64 11.43 20.31
C SER A 306 -25.95 12.69 20.80
N PHE A 307 -26.43 13.28 21.89
CA PHE A 307 -25.92 14.54 22.40
C PHE A 307 -24.92 14.36 23.54
N GLY A 308 -24.07 15.38 23.75
CA GLY A 308 -23.01 15.35 24.75
C GLY A 308 -21.73 14.70 24.22
N GLN A 309 -20.96 14.06 25.10
CA GLN A 309 -19.72 13.39 24.73
C GLN A 309 -20.04 11.99 24.20
N VAL A 310 -19.78 11.77 22.92
CA VAL A 310 -19.95 10.49 22.24
C VAL A 310 -18.57 9.98 21.86
N SER A 311 -18.31 8.68 22.05
CA SER A 311 -17.06 8.03 21.68
C SER A 311 -17.35 6.65 21.14
N GLU A 312 -16.68 6.28 20.05
CA GLU A 312 -16.73 4.94 19.49
C GLU A 312 -15.29 4.41 19.28
N PRO A 313 -15.05 3.10 19.53
CA PRO A 313 -13.74 2.50 19.34
C PRO A 313 -13.50 2.14 17.86
N PHE A 314 -12.30 2.43 17.37
CA PHE A 314 -11.83 2.09 16.03
C PHE A 314 -10.48 1.41 16.08
N THR A 315 -10.20 0.55 15.09
CA THR A 315 -8.88 -0.03 14.89
C THR A 315 -8.42 0.16 13.45
N ILE A 316 -7.17 -0.17 13.15
CA ILE A 316 -6.66 -0.24 11.78
C ILE A 316 -6.41 -1.70 11.45
N THR A 317 -7.12 -2.20 10.44
CA THR A 317 -6.92 -3.55 9.89
C THR A 317 -6.33 -3.50 8.50
N ASN A 318 -5.92 -4.64 7.97
CA ASN A 318 -5.72 -4.82 6.53
C ASN A 318 -6.87 -5.57 5.85
N VAL A 319 -6.78 -5.75 4.53
CA VAL A 319 -7.75 -6.52 3.72
C VAL A 319 -7.87 -8.00 4.13
N VAL A 320 -6.85 -8.54 4.79
CA VAL A 320 -6.83 -9.92 5.33
C VAL A 320 -7.45 -10.00 6.74
N GLY A 321 -7.74 -8.86 7.37
CA GLY A 321 -8.33 -8.76 8.71
C GLY A 321 -7.32 -8.76 9.87
N ASN A 322 -6.03 -8.63 9.59
CA ASN A 322 -5.01 -8.45 10.63
C ASN A 322 -5.18 -7.08 11.28
N ASP A 323 -5.19 -7.02 12.60
CA ASP A 323 -5.24 -5.78 13.37
C ASP A 323 -3.82 -5.26 13.64
N PHE A 324 -3.58 -3.99 13.32
CA PHE A 324 -2.29 -3.33 13.54
C PHE A 324 -2.18 -2.65 14.90
N LEU A 325 -3.29 -2.37 15.57
CA LEU A 325 -3.29 -1.64 16.83
C LEU A 325 -3.38 -2.59 18.03
N PRO A 326 -2.62 -2.35 19.10
CA PRO A 326 -2.69 -3.18 20.30
C PRO A 326 -4.00 -3.00 21.09
N GLN A 327 -4.68 -1.86 20.87
CA GLN A 327 -5.97 -1.53 21.46
C GLN A 327 -6.71 -0.56 20.52
N PRO A 328 -8.06 -0.55 20.54
CA PRO A 328 -8.82 0.42 19.77
C PRO A 328 -8.54 1.88 20.17
N LEU A 329 -8.61 2.76 19.19
CA LEU A 329 -8.63 4.21 19.32
C LEU A 329 -10.05 4.70 19.59
N GLU A 330 -10.22 5.45 20.66
CA GLU A 330 -11.50 6.08 20.98
C GLU A 330 -11.64 7.38 20.16
N ILE A 331 -12.55 7.37 19.19
CA ILE A 331 -12.87 8.55 18.38
C ILE A 331 -14.05 9.27 19.03
N GLY A 332 -13.72 10.36 19.71
CA GLY A 332 -14.67 11.16 20.47
C GLY A 332 -15.12 12.42 19.74
N VAL A 333 -16.41 12.73 19.85
CA VAL A 333 -17.00 13.99 19.38
C VAL A 333 -17.91 14.58 20.46
N SER A 334 -17.82 15.90 20.66
CA SER A 334 -18.76 16.64 21.50
C SER A 334 -19.92 17.10 20.63
N VAL A 335 -21.12 16.59 20.89
CA VAL A 335 -22.31 16.89 20.09
C VAL A 335 -23.16 17.92 20.82
N GLN A 336 -23.49 19.01 20.14
CA GLN A 336 -24.38 20.04 20.65
C GLN A 336 -25.70 19.40 21.07
N ARG A 337 -26.18 19.72 22.26
CA ARG A 337 -27.52 19.32 22.66
C ARG A 337 -28.50 20.28 21.98
N PRO A 338 -29.31 19.82 21.01
CA PRO A 338 -30.29 20.68 20.37
C PRO A 338 -31.30 21.19 21.40
N GLU A 339 -31.76 22.43 21.24
CA GLU A 339 -32.87 22.97 22.01
C GLU A 339 -34.16 22.26 21.58
N GLY A 340 -34.76 21.45 22.44
CA GLY A 340 -35.97 20.71 22.10
C GLY A 340 -36.07 19.36 22.82
N GLU A 341 -37.20 18.69 22.63
CA GLU A 341 -37.38 17.30 23.06
C GLU A 341 -37.08 16.38 21.87
N PHE A 342 -36.31 15.31 22.08
CA PHE A 342 -35.98 14.34 21.03
C PHE A 342 -36.39 12.94 21.47
N ILE A 343 -36.76 12.11 20.50
CA ILE A 343 -37.10 10.70 20.72
C ILE A 343 -36.31 9.79 19.79
N GLU A 344 -36.14 8.54 20.22
CA GLU A 344 -35.72 7.40 19.40
C GLU A 344 -36.89 6.44 19.22
N ILE A 345 -37.06 5.91 18.02
CA ILE A 345 -38.01 4.84 17.72
C ILE A 345 -37.49 3.53 18.31
N THR A 346 -38.27 2.90 19.18
CA THR A 346 -37.92 1.62 19.79
C THR A 346 -38.34 0.45 18.89
N ASP A 347 -37.87 -0.76 19.23
CA ASP A 347 -38.29 -1.97 18.53
C ASP A 347 -39.82 -2.09 18.41
N THR A 348 -40.26 -2.47 17.23
CA THR A 348 -41.66 -2.74 16.89
C THR A 348 -41.82 -4.20 16.49
N GLU A 349 -43.03 -4.75 16.59
CA GLU A 349 -43.28 -6.14 16.17
C GLU A 349 -43.07 -6.36 14.66
N THR A 350 -43.05 -5.28 13.87
CA THR A 350 -42.96 -5.28 12.41
C THR A 350 -41.59 -4.87 11.86
N GLY A 351 -40.67 -4.42 12.73
CA GLY A 351 -39.35 -3.90 12.32
C GLY A 351 -39.37 -2.48 11.73
N TYR A 352 -40.52 -1.81 11.75
CA TYR A 352 -40.71 -0.42 11.35
C TYR A 352 -41.95 0.18 12.03
N LEU A 353 -42.00 1.50 12.15
CA LEU A 353 -43.11 2.27 12.68
C LEU A 353 -43.70 3.19 11.60
N ASN A 354 -45.01 3.15 11.44
CA ASN A 354 -45.71 4.05 10.50
C ASN A 354 -45.75 5.47 11.05
N VAL A 355 -45.37 6.42 10.21
CA VAL A 355 -45.58 7.84 10.43
C VAL A 355 -46.88 8.25 9.75
N ARG A 356 -47.77 8.93 10.47
CA ARG A 356 -49.13 9.25 10.01
C ARG A 356 -49.36 10.75 9.87
N SER A 357 -50.27 11.13 8.99
CA SER A 357 -50.61 12.54 8.75
C SER A 357 -51.38 13.20 9.91
N ALA A 358 -51.94 12.40 10.82
CA ALA A 358 -52.69 12.85 11.99
C ALA A 358 -52.43 11.92 13.20
N PRO A 359 -52.64 12.39 14.45
CA PRO A 359 -52.45 11.60 15.68
C PRO A 359 -53.58 10.56 15.88
N SER A 360 -53.78 9.67 14.90
CA SER A 360 -54.77 8.61 14.97
C SER A 360 -54.40 7.44 14.06
N ILE A 361 -54.89 6.25 14.40
CA ILE A 361 -54.75 5.04 13.56
C ILE A 361 -55.47 5.16 12.20
N GLY A 362 -56.37 6.13 12.05
CA GLY A 362 -57.08 6.42 10.80
C GLY A 362 -56.42 7.50 9.94
N GLY A 363 -55.34 8.13 10.40
CA GLY A 363 -54.56 9.05 9.59
C GLY A 363 -53.80 8.30 8.49
N ASP A 364 -53.65 8.91 7.32
CA ASP A 364 -52.93 8.31 6.20
C ASP A 364 -51.46 8.07 6.57
N GLU A 365 -50.88 6.98 6.06
CA GLU A 365 -49.46 6.68 6.20
C GLU A 365 -48.68 7.65 5.30
N VAL A 366 -47.87 8.51 5.92
CA VAL A 366 -47.00 9.48 5.23
C VAL A 366 -45.70 8.78 4.81
N THR A 367 -45.08 8.08 5.75
CA THR A 367 -43.86 7.29 5.53
C THR A 367 -43.69 6.24 6.64
N ARG A 368 -42.57 5.53 6.63
CA ARG A 368 -42.15 4.59 7.66
C ARG A 368 -40.78 4.98 8.20
N VAL A 369 -40.59 4.75 9.48
CA VAL A 369 -39.32 4.95 10.19
C VAL A 369 -38.93 3.65 10.87
N SER A 370 -37.64 3.42 11.04
CA SER A 370 -37.09 2.17 11.58
C SER A 370 -36.78 2.32 13.07
N PRO A 371 -36.80 1.22 13.86
CA PRO A 371 -36.20 1.21 15.18
C PRO A 371 -34.76 1.73 15.12
N GLY A 372 -34.39 2.61 16.05
CA GLY A 372 -33.13 3.33 16.05
C GLY A 372 -33.19 4.73 15.42
N ASP A 373 -34.19 5.02 14.57
CA ASP A 373 -34.37 6.36 14.00
C ASP A 373 -34.69 7.37 15.12
N ARG A 374 -34.17 8.59 15.00
CA ARG A 374 -34.29 9.65 16.01
C ARG A 374 -34.85 10.91 15.40
N PHE A 375 -35.79 11.56 16.12
CA PHE A 375 -36.49 12.73 15.62
C PHE A 375 -36.69 13.79 16.70
N GLU A 376 -36.70 15.05 16.27
CA GLU A 376 -37.18 16.17 17.09
C GLU A 376 -38.69 16.03 17.31
N VAL A 377 -39.12 16.28 18.55
CA VAL A 377 -40.53 16.31 18.95
C VAL A 377 -41.07 17.72 18.81
N LEU A 378 -41.98 17.88 17.87
CA LEU A 378 -42.71 19.13 17.65
C LEU A 378 -43.93 19.27 18.56
N GLY A 379 -44.43 18.16 19.10
CA GLY A 379 -45.58 18.14 20.00
C GLY A 379 -46.07 16.73 20.32
N ARG A 380 -47.00 16.64 21.27
CA ARG A 380 -47.61 15.37 21.70
C ARG A 380 -49.11 15.52 21.79
N GLU A 381 -49.85 14.55 21.29
CA GLU A 381 -51.31 14.55 21.32
C GLU A 381 -51.84 13.13 21.43
N ASN A 382 -52.70 12.85 22.42
CA ASN A 382 -53.44 11.59 22.55
C ASN A 382 -52.58 10.31 22.45
N GLY A 383 -51.36 10.34 23.00
CA GLY A 383 -50.41 9.21 22.94
C GLY A 383 -49.60 9.11 21.64
N TRP A 384 -49.72 10.10 20.76
CA TRP A 384 -48.90 10.28 19.57
C TRP A 384 -47.86 11.37 19.78
N VAL A 385 -46.78 11.28 19.02
CA VAL A 385 -45.65 12.21 19.02
C VAL A 385 -45.54 12.75 17.60
N ASN A 386 -45.60 14.07 17.46
CA ASN A 386 -45.34 14.74 16.20
C ASN A 386 -43.83 14.89 16.05
N ILE A 387 -43.29 14.36 14.97
CA ILE A 387 -41.86 14.32 14.67
C ILE A 387 -41.55 15.15 13.41
N GLN A 388 -40.40 15.82 13.42
CA GLN A 388 -39.84 16.49 12.25
C GLN A 388 -39.14 15.44 11.37
N LEU A 389 -39.62 15.24 10.12
CA LEU A 389 -39.05 14.26 9.17
C LEU A 389 -37.97 14.88 8.27
N SER A 390 -38.14 16.13 7.89
CA SER A 390 -37.19 16.96 7.12
C SER A 390 -37.51 18.44 7.35
N GLU A 391 -36.75 19.41 6.83
CA GLU A 391 -37.05 20.85 7.06
C GLU A 391 -38.49 21.27 6.72
N SER A 392 -39.15 20.59 5.78
CA SER A 392 -40.51 20.92 5.34
C SER A 392 -41.58 19.87 5.67
N GLU A 393 -41.21 18.75 6.29
CA GLU A 393 -42.12 17.62 6.48
C GLU A 393 -42.16 17.15 7.94
N THR A 394 -43.37 16.86 8.42
CA THR A 394 -43.64 16.42 9.80
C THR A 394 -44.64 15.27 9.78
N GLY A 395 -44.68 14.45 10.83
CA GLY A 395 -45.71 13.44 10.96
C GLY A 395 -45.82 12.84 12.34
N TRP A 396 -46.86 12.03 12.55
CA TRP A 396 -47.23 11.50 13.86
C TRP A 396 -46.87 10.02 14.00
N VAL A 397 -46.10 9.70 15.03
CA VAL A 397 -45.79 8.32 15.43
C VAL A 397 -46.45 7.99 16.76
N LEU A 398 -46.77 6.71 16.96
CA LEU A 398 -47.40 6.28 18.19
C LEU A 398 -46.35 6.22 19.32
N GLY A 399 -46.53 7.07 20.34
CA GLY A 399 -45.52 7.33 21.37
C GLY A 399 -45.13 6.13 22.22
N LYS A 400 -45.95 5.06 22.22
CA LYS A 400 -45.59 3.80 22.90
C LYS A 400 -44.36 3.10 22.31
N TYR A 401 -44.01 3.41 21.06
CA TYR A 401 -42.83 2.88 20.36
C TYR A 401 -41.70 3.92 20.32
N THR A 402 -41.65 4.82 21.30
CA THR A 402 -40.67 5.90 21.36
C THR A 402 -40.04 5.97 22.74
N ARG A 403 -38.75 6.34 22.80
CA ARG A 403 -38.01 6.59 24.04
C ARG A 403 -37.43 8.01 23.96
N ASN A 404 -37.61 8.79 25.02
CA ASN A 404 -36.99 10.11 25.13
C ASN A 404 -35.46 9.99 25.21
N LEU A 405 -34.76 10.85 24.48
CA LEU A 405 -33.30 10.93 24.50
C LEU A 405 -32.82 11.88 25.59
#